data_AF-X1ANS7-F1
#
_entry.id   AF-X1ANS7-F1
#
_cell.length_a   1.000
_cell.length_b   1.000
_cell.length_c   1.000
_cell.angle_alpha   90.00
_cell.angle_beta   90.00
_cell.angle_gamma   90.00
#
_symmetry.space_group_name_H-M   'P 1'
#
loop_
_entity.id
_entity.type
_entity.pdbx_description
1 polymer ?
#
loop_
_entity_poly.entity_id
_entity_poly.type
_entity_poly.pdbx_seq_one_letter_code
_entity_poly.pdbx_strand_id
1 'polypeptide(L)'
;TVYIKAGETLVPTGGNVLDMSENMDIETAAEMSQPKKRRRKGAGLPKKYAKMGFKKGWAAYNKTPKRIAAKKKAKKSKTTRRRK
;
A
#
# COMPACT_ATOMS: atom_id res chain seq x y z
N THR A 1 47.76 14.65 5.49
CA THR A 1 47.14 13.98 6.65
C THR A 1 46.58 15.04 7.57
N VAL A 2 45.27 15.01 7.85
CA VAL A 2 44.60 16.00 8.70
C VAL A 2 44.53 15.45 10.12
N TYR A 3 45.11 16.18 11.10
CA TYR A 3 45.14 15.77 12.49
C TYR A 3 44.14 16.60 13.30
N ILE A 4 43.08 15.96 13.78
CA ILE A 4 42.10 16.54 14.71
C ILE A 4 42.57 16.26 16.13
N LYS A 5 42.63 17.29 16.98
CA LYS A 5 43.04 17.14 18.38
C LYS A 5 41.92 16.55 19.22
N ALA A 6 42.26 15.76 20.23
CA ALA A 6 41.29 15.17 21.14
C ALA A 6 40.57 16.27 21.95
N GLY A 7 39.25 16.37 21.78
CA GLY A 7 38.40 17.37 22.44
C GLY A 7 37.67 18.31 21.47
N GLU A 8 38.01 18.32 20.18
CA GLU A 8 37.28 19.06 19.15
C GLU A 8 36.27 18.14 18.45
N THR A 9 34.98 18.47 18.53
CA THR A 9 33.94 17.82 17.73
C THR A 9 33.93 18.45 16.33
N LEU A 10 34.20 17.64 15.30
CA LEU A 10 34.01 18.04 13.91
C LEU A 10 32.51 18.12 13.64
N VAL A 11 31.88 19.25 13.99
CA VAL A 11 30.51 19.54 13.59
C VAL A 11 30.56 19.99 12.13
N PRO A 12 29.93 19.27 11.18
CA PRO A 12 29.87 19.73 9.80
C PRO A 12 29.04 21.01 9.78
N THR A 13 29.73 22.15 9.75
CA THR A 13 29.11 23.46 9.69
C THR A 13 28.59 23.68 8.28
N GLY A 14 27.28 23.46 8.11
CA GLY A 14 26.48 24.12 7.07
C GLY A 14 26.84 23.84 5.61
N GLY A 15 27.02 22.58 5.23
CA GLY A 15 27.07 22.13 3.82
C GLY A 15 25.72 21.57 3.35
N ASN A 16 25.37 21.82 2.08
CA ASN A 16 24.11 21.39 1.47
C ASN A 16 23.91 19.87 1.58
N VAL A 17 22.68 19.42 1.86
CA VAL A 17 22.29 18.01 2.11
C VAL A 17 22.58 17.09 0.90
N LEU A 18 22.98 17.65 -0.25
CA LEU A 18 23.34 16.91 -1.45
C LEU A 18 24.68 16.16 -1.37
N ASP A 19 25.63 16.58 -0.53
CA ASP A 19 26.98 15.96 -0.53
C ASP A 19 27.05 14.68 0.32
N MET A 20 25.94 14.27 0.96
CA MET A 20 25.89 13.04 1.77
C MET A 20 25.54 11.77 0.96
N SER A 21 25.18 11.88 -0.33
CA SER A 21 24.80 10.68 -1.10
C SER A 21 25.96 9.79 -1.52
N GLU A 22 27.21 10.26 -1.43
CA GLU A 22 28.36 9.54 -1.99
C GLU A 22 29.12 8.63 -0.99
N ASN A 23 28.70 8.54 0.28
CA ASN A 23 29.37 7.73 1.32
C ASN A 23 28.50 6.62 1.93
N MET A 24 27.45 6.16 1.24
CA MET A 24 26.53 5.11 1.74
C MET A 24 26.85 3.70 1.21
N ASP A 25 28.08 3.44 0.77
CA ASP A 25 28.56 2.07 0.50
C ASP A 25 28.98 1.39 1.82
N ILE A 26 28.02 1.22 2.74
CA ILE A 26 28.18 0.33 3.89
C ILE A 26 27.36 -0.92 3.57
N GLU A 27 28.09 -2.02 3.36
CA GLU A 27 27.60 -3.39 3.26
C GLU A 27 26.56 -3.68 4.35
N THR A 28 25.31 -3.40 4.03
CA THR A 28 24.17 -3.65 4.89
C THR A 28 23.46 -4.86 4.31
N ALA A 29 23.80 -6.02 4.87
CA ALA A 29 23.02 -7.23 4.75
C ALA A 29 21.58 -6.94 5.19
N ALA A 30 20.73 -6.52 4.25
CA ALA A 30 19.33 -6.23 4.50
C ALA A 30 18.52 -7.48 4.15
N GLU A 31 17.94 -8.08 5.20
CA GLU A 31 16.94 -9.14 5.16
C GLU A 31 16.00 -9.02 3.96
N MET A 32 15.77 -10.14 3.26
CA MET A 32 14.78 -10.21 2.18
C MET A 32 13.38 -9.93 2.73
N SER A 33 12.99 -8.65 2.76
CA SER A 33 11.63 -8.25 3.09
C SER A 33 10.72 -8.86 2.04
N GLN A 34 9.87 -9.80 2.46
CA GLN A 34 8.87 -10.38 1.57
C GLN A 34 8.05 -9.24 0.95
N PRO A 35 7.79 -9.25 -0.37
CA PRO A 35 7.12 -8.13 -1.02
C PRO A 35 5.74 -7.91 -0.38
N LYS A 36 5.58 -6.77 0.29
CA LYS A 36 4.33 -6.38 0.95
C LYS A 36 3.23 -6.35 -0.12
N LYS A 37 2.29 -7.31 -0.05
CA LYS A 37 1.18 -7.42 -1.01
C LYS A 37 0.46 -6.07 -1.11
N ARG A 38 0.68 -5.35 -2.22
CA ARG A 38 0.00 -4.08 -2.49
C ARG A 38 -1.49 -4.36 -2.52
N ARG A 39 -2.23 -3.81 -1.54
CA ARG A 39 -3.70 -3.84 -1.55
C ARG A 39 -4.13 -3.26 -2.90
N ARG A 40 -4.88 -4.04 -3.69
CA ARG A 40 -5.38 -3.60 -5.00
C ARG A 40 -6.00 -2.21 -4.84
N LYS A 41 -5.49 -1.22 -5.57
CA LYS A 41 -5.99 0.16 -5.52
C LYS A 41 -7.44 0.17 -5.99
N GLY A 42 -8.38 0.20 -5.06
CA GLY A 42 -9.82 0.27 -5.32
C GLY A 42 -10.63 -0.26 -4.14
N ALA A 43 -11.66 0.47 -3.74
CA ALA A 43 -12.55 0.14 -2.63
C ALA A 43 -13.49 -1.06 -2.92
N GLY A 44 -13.03 -2.06 -3.69
CA GLY A 44 -13.83 -3.19 -4.16
C GLY A 44 -14.93 -2.80 -5.17
N LEU A 45 -14.91 -1.57 -5.66
CA LEU A 45 -15.91 -1.00 -6.55
C LEU A 45 -15.34 -0.84 -7.97
N PRO A 46 -16.02 -1.28 -9.04
CA PRO A 46 -15.51 -1.14 -10.40
C PRO A 46 -15.27 0.33 -10.78
N LYS A 47 -14.26 0.59 -11.63
CA LYS A 47 -13.81 1.95 -11.99
C LYS A 47 -14.94 2.86 -12.49
N LYS A 48 -15.89 2.31 -13.26
CA LYS A 48 -17.10 3.01 -13.74
C LYS A 48 -17.92 3.62 -12.59
N TYR A 49 -18.07 2.90 -11.49
CA TYR A 49 -18.81 3.34 -10.32
C TYR A 49 -17.95 4.13 -9.34
N ALA A 50 -16.65 3.83 -9.26
CA ALA A 50 -15.71 4.56 -8.42
C ALA A 50 -15.59 6.05 -8.81
N LYS A 51 -15.72 6.38 -10.11
CA LYS A 51 -15.71 7.77 -10.62
C LYS A 51 -16.85 8.63 -10.03
N MET A 52 -17.96 8.01 -9.62
CA MET A 52 -19.10 8.72 -9.01
C MET A 52 -18.93 8.96 -7.50
N GLY A 53 -17.78 8.60 -6.92
CA GLY A 53 -17.56 8.57 -5.47
C GLY A 53 -18.05 7.27 -4.82
N PHE A 54 -17.52 6.94 -3.65
CA PHE A 54 -17.76 5.65 -3.01
C PHE A 54 -19.24 5.41 -2.69
N LYS A 55 -19.93 6.35 -2.01
CA LYS A 55 -21.33 6.18 -1.59
C LYS A 55 -22.29 6.02 -2.77
N LYS A 56 -22.24 6.95 -3.74
CA LYS A 56 -23.10 6.95 -4.94
C LYS A 56 -22.77 5.80 -5.88
N GLY A 57 -21.47 5.53 -6.08
CA GLY A 57 -20.99 4.41 -6.88
C GLY A 57 -21.39 3.06 -6.30
N TRP A 58 -21.30 2.88 -4.98
CA TRP A 58 -21.72 1.65 -4.30
C TRP A 58 -23.23 1.40 -4.42
N ALA A 59 -24.04 2.45 -4.27
CA ALA A 59 -25.49 2.36 -4.47
C ALA A 59 -25.84 1.94 -5.91
N ALA A 60 -25.22 2.56 -6.91
CA ALA A 60 -25.42 2.22 -8.31
C ALA A 60 -24.95 0.79 -8.64
N TYR A 61 -23.79 0.37 -8.12
CA TYR A 61 -23.27 -0.98 -8.32
C TYR A 61 -24.18 -2.06 -7.71
N ASN A 62 -24.75 -1.81 -6.53
CA ASN A 62 -25.67 -2.75 -5.87
C ASN A 62 -26.99 -2.98 -6.63
N LYS A 63 -27.39 -2.04 -7.48
CA LYS A 63 -28.58 -2.15 -8.35
C LYS A 63 -28.32 -2.91 -9.65
N THR A 64 -27.07 -3.23 -9.97
CA THR A 64 -26.75 -3.94 -11.22
C THR A 64 -27.29 -5.38 -11.24
N PRO A 65 -27.74 -5.89 -12.40
CA PRO A 65 -28.26 -7.25 -12.52
C PRO A 65 -27.22 -8.29 -12.11
N LYS A 66 -25.94 -8.05 -12.45
CA LYS A 66 -24.81 -8.90 -12.05
C LYS A 66 -24.69 -9.03 -10.53
N ARG A 67 -24.79 -7.92 -9.78
CA ARG A 67 -24.67 -7.93 -8.32
C ARG A 67 -25.89 -8.58 -7.65
N ILE A 68 -27.08 -8.34 -8.20
CA ILE A 68 -28.32 -8.97 -7.73
C ILE A 68 -28.26 -10.49 -7.92
N ALA A 69 -27.86 -10.97 -9.10
CA ALA A 69 -27.70 -12.40 -9.39
C ALA A 69 -26.65 -13.05 -8.47
N ALA A 70 -25.51 -12.40 -8.26
CA ALA A 70 -24.48 -12.88 -7.34
C ALA A 70 -25.01 -13.01 -5.90
N LYS A 71 -25.79 -12.04 -5.40
CA LYS A 71 -26.43 -12.13 -4.07
C LYS A 71 -27.41 -13.30 -3.98
N LYS A 72 -28.21 -13.54 -5.03
CA LYS A 72 -29.14 -14.68 -5.06
C LYS A 72 -28.40 -16.03 -5.02
N LYS A 73 -27.34 -16.18 -5.81
CA LYS A 73 -26.48 -17.38 -5.80
C LYS A 73 -25.84 -17.62 -4.43
N ALA A 74 -25.32 -16.57 -3.80
CA ALA A 74 -24.73 -16.66 -2.46
C ALA A 74 -25.77 -17.14 -1.42
N LYS A 75 -27.00 -16.60 -1.45
CA LYS A 75 -28.08 -17.06 -0.58
C LYS A 75 -28.43 -18.53 -0.80
N LYS A 76 -28.58 -18.97 -2.06
CA LYS A 76 -28.86 -20.37 -2.40
C LYS A 76 -27.76 -21.31 -1.85
N SER A 77 -26.50 -20.97 -2.08
CA SER A 77 -25.36 -21.76 -1.58
C SER A 77 -25.32 -21.85 -0.04
N LYS A 78 -25.70 -20.77 0.66
CA LYS A 78 -25.76 -20.73 2.12
C LYS A 78 -26.88 -21.61 2.67
N THR A 79 -28.05 -21.62 2.03
CA THR A 79 -29.16 -22.50 2.40
C THR A 79 -28.80 -23.96 2.17
N THR A 80 -28.19 -24.28 1.02
CA THR A 80 -27.76 -25.66 0.72
C THR A 80 -26.71 -26.15 1.71
N ARG A 81 -25.72 -25.33 2.08
CA ARG A 81 -24.69 -25.69 3.06
C ARG A 81 -25.23 -25.88 4.49
N ARG A 82 -26.34 -25.21 4.85
CA ARG A 82 -26.96 -25.35 6.18
C ARG A 82 -27.86 -26.58 6.33
N ARG A 83 -28.24 -27.21 5.22
CA ARG A 83 -29.10 -28.40 5.19
C ARG A 83 -28.31 -29.71 5.03
N LYS A 84 -26.99 -29.62 4.90
CA LYS A 84 -26.07 -30.75 4.77
C LYS A 84 -25.29 -30.87 6.07
#